data_AF-A0AAN7BZP1-F1
#
_entry.id   AF-A0AAN7BZP1-F1
#
_cell.length_a   1.000
_cell.length_b   1.000
_cell.length_c   1.000
_cell.angle_alpha   90.00
_cell.angle_beta   90.00
_cell.angle_gamma   90.00
#
_symmetry.space_group_name_H-M   'P 1'
#
loop_
_entity.id
_entity.type
_entity.pdbx_description
1 polymer ?
#
loop_
_entity_poly.entity_id
_entity_poly.type
_entity_poly.pdbx_seq_one_letter_code
_entity_poly.pdbx_strand_id
1 'polypeptide(L)'
;MRFAVRRLSPERLDKMVKAGMKLDCIDKHGENILVAAASSANAAMMDYLRTQSLEVNTEFLSRNGNSWDALRFVMICDEISLGIYRSPSKEEAHAFDLLLCDVRDRNLKHEIDMLRSILESILNRDGEAAIRHLSRCCNGKGSGTESYRLKRTGLLAFRLERECGKLLPRLLIFAWMRLDRRLGREGHVGTKILTQLITAASENSLNWSFGYKRCPLCNPSWHLRQKHRPGWFGRQEPRKLPRSMQLRGCRTVSEEVTIQRWLEEGDEDS
;
A
#
# COMPACT_ATOMS: atom_id res chain seq x y z
N MET A 1 -11.72 14.63 -11.41
CA MET A 1 -10.56 13.74 -11.61
C MET A 1 -10.84 12.61 -12.60
N ARG A 2 -11.65 11.59 -12.29
CA ARG A 2 -11.91 10.45 -13.22
C ARG A 2 -12.31 10.87 -14.63
N PHE A 3 -13.26 11.80 -14.75
CA PHE A 3 -13.67 12.37 -16.05
C PHE A 3 -12.50 13.05 -16.77
N ALA A 4 -11.65 13.76 -16.03
CA ALA A 4 -10.51 14.47 -16.59
C ALA A 4 -9.50 13.49 -17.20
N VAL A 5 -9.11 12.44 -16.48
CA VAL A 5 -8.16 11.41 -16.97
C VAL A 5 -8.70 10.67 -18.20
N ARG A 6 -10.01 10.40 -18.25
CA ARG A 6 -10.62 9.62 -19.33
C ARG A 6 -10.93 10.39 -20.61
N ARG A 7 -11.17 11.70 -20.51
CA ARG A 7 -11.71 12.51 -21.61
C ARG A 7 -10.82 13.66 -22.02
N LEU A 8 -9.90 14.08 -21.17
CA LEU A 8 -9.02 15.20 -21.46
C LEU A 8 -7.69 14.69 -21.99
N SER A 9 -7.08 15.50 -22.85
CA SER A 9 -5.69 15.33 -23.21
C SER A 9 -4.78 15.67 -22.01
N PRO A 10 -3.54 15.14 -21.96
CA PRO A 10 -2.59 15.47 -20.91
C PRO A 10 -2.38 16.98 -20.72
N GLU A 11 -2.37 17.77 -21.79
CA GLU A 11 -2.17 19.23 -21.71
C GLU A 11 -3.34 19.95 -21.04
N ARG A 12 -4.57 19.45 -21.24
CA ARG A 12 -5.75 19.98 -20.54
C ARG A 12 -5.72 19.59 -19.07
N LEU A 13 -5.30 18.36 -18.76
CA LEU A 13 -5.15 17.92 -17.39
C LEU A 13 -4.09 18.75 -16.65
N ASP A 14 -2.95 19.02 -17.29
CA ASP A 14 -1.88 19.89 -16.79
C ASP A 14 -2.38 21.30 -16.44
N LYS A 15 -3.17 21.93 -17.33
CA LYS A 15 -3.79 23.22 -17.03
C LYS A 15 -4.69 23.17 -15.80
N MET A 16 -5.45 22.09 -15.60
CA MET A 16 -6.31 21.94 -14.41
C MET A 16 -5.48 21.74 -13.14
N VAL A 17 -4.41 20.96 -13.20
CA VAL A 17 -3.48 20.76 -12.07
C VAL A 17 -2.83 22.09 -11.68
N LYS A 18 -2.36 22.86 -12.67
CA LYS A 18 -1.83 24.22 -12.47
C LYS A 18 -2.86 25.19 -11.90
N ALA A 19 -4.15 24.99 -12.20
CA ALA A 19 -5.25 25.74 -11.59
C ALA A 19 -5.61 25.25 -10.16
N GLY A 20 -4.83 24.33 -9.57
CA GLY A 20 -5.02 23.83 -8.21
C GLY A 20 -5.84 22.55 -8.11
N MET A 21 -6.13 21.87 -9.22
CA MET A 21 -6.80 20.57 -9.17
C MET A 21 -5.90 19.52 -8.52
N LYS A 22 -6.43 18.86 -7.49
CA LYS A 22 -5.75 17.78 -6.77
C LYS A 22 -5.90 16.44 -7.47
N LEU A 23 -4.80 15.70 -7.58
CA LEU A 23 -4.73 14.35 -8.19
C LEU A 23 -4.80 13.21 -7.16
N ASP A 24 -4.63 13.52 -5.87
CA ASP A 24 -4.68 12.57 -4.75
C ASP A 24 -6.11 12.32 -4.22
N CYS A 25 -7.12 12.85 -4.90
CA CYS A 25 -8.51 12.75 -4.48
C CYS A 25 -9.12 11.38 -4.80
N ILE A 26 -10.00 10.92 -3.92
CA ILE A 26 -10.85 9.75 -4.14
C ILE A 26 -12.22 10.24 -4.61
N ASP A 27 -12.73 9.68 -5.70
CA ASP A 27 -14.04 10.06 -6.21
C ASP A 27 -15.20 9.42 -5.42
N LYS A 28 -16.44 9.75 -5.80
CA LYS A 28 -17.65 9.21 -5.15
C LYS A 28 -17.82 7.69 -5.26
N HIS A 29 -17.03 7.02 -6.11
CA HIS A 29 -17.01 5.58 -6.29
C HIS A 29 -15.88 4.90 -5.49
N GLY A 30 -15.08 5.66 -4.76
CA GLY A 30 -13.89 5.15 -4.10
C GLY A 30 -12.73 4.95 -5.08
N GLU A 31 -12.75 5.58 -6.25
CA GLU A 31 -11.68 5.41 -7.23
C GLU A 31 -10.67 6.55 -7.10
N ASN A 32 -9.39 6.19 -7.02
CA ASN A 32 -8.28 7.12 -7.10
C ASN A 32 -7.87 7.33 -8.58
N ILE A 33 -6.85 8.15 -8.79
CA ILE A 33 -6.39 8.47 -10.15
C ILE A 33 -5.82 7.28 -10.91
N LEU A 34 -5.25 6.29 -10.21
CA LEU A 34 -4.65 5.10 -10.82
C LEU A 34 -5.73 4.18 -11.38
N VAL A 35 -6.86 4.01 -10.69
CA VAL A 35 -8.03 3.28 -11.22
C VAL A 35 -8.58 3.97 -12.48
N ALA A 36 -8.62 5.31 -12.48
CA ALA A 36 -9.03 6.07 -13.66
C ALA A 36 -8.04 5.92 -14.83
N ALA A 37 -6.73 5.88 -14.56
CA ALA A 37 -5.69 5.69 -15.57
C ALA A 37 -5.75 4.28 -16.19
N ALA A 38 -5.87 3.23 -15.36
CA ALA A 38 -6.01 1.84 -15.80
C ALA A 38 -7.15 1.67 -16.82
N SER A 39 -8.30 2.28 -16.51
CA SER A 39 -9.50 2.18 -17.35
C SER A 39 -9.53 3.15 -18.54
N SER A 40 -8.56 4.07 -18.64
CA SER A 40 -8.51 5.03 -19.75
C SER A 40 -7.86 4.47 -21.00
N ALA A 41 -6.99 3.46 -20.87
CA ALA A 41 -6.16 2.93 -21.95
C ALA A 41 -5.55 4.07 -22.79
N ASN A 42 -4.73 4.91 -22.18
CA ASN A 42 -4.09 6.05 -22.84
C ASN A 42 -2.66 6.20 -22.32
N ALA A 43 -1.69 5.75 -23.11
CA ALA A 43 -0.27 5.76 -22.73
C ALA A 43 0.25 7.18 -22.45
N ALA A 44 -0.11 8.17 -23.29
CA ALA A 44 0.31 9.56 -23.09
C ALA A 44 -0.20 10.14 -21.76
N MET A 45 -1.40 9.75 -21.34
CA MET A 45 -1.93 10.11 -20.03
C MET A 45 -1.14 9.44 -18.90
N MET A 46 -0.77 8.18 -19.05
CA MET A 46 0.04 7.46 -18.06
C MET A 46 1.42 8.09 -17.91
N ASP A 47 2.09 8.40 -19.02
CA ASP A 47 3.39 9.10 -19.02
C ASP A 47 3.30 10.47 -18.36
N TYR A 48 2.27 11.24 -18.67
CA TYR A 48 2.03 12.49 -17.97
C TYR A 48 1.88 12.28 -16.46
N LEU A 49 1.06 11.31 -16.03
CA LEU A 49 0.87 11.01 -14.61
C LEU A 49 2.15 10.54 -13.91
N ARG A 50 3.08 9.88 -14.62
CA ARG A 50 4.41 9.52 -14.10
C ARG A 50 5.24 10.74 -13.73
N THR A 51 5.19 11.78 -14.55
CA THR A 51 5.89 13.06 -14.27
C THR A 51 5.32 13.80 -13.06
N GLN A 52 4.09 13.49 -12.65
CA GLN A 52 3.47 14.11 -11.49
C GLN A 52 3.91 13.44 -10.18
N SER A 53 4.08 14.24 -9.12
CA SER A 53 4.34 13.75 -7.77
C SER A 53 3.05 13.22 -7.13
N LEU A 54 2.65 12.02 -7.56
CA LEU A 54 1.43 11.37 -7.10
C LEU A 54 1.64 10.65 -5.75
N GLU A 55 1.03 11.17 -4.69
CA GLU A 55 0.98 10.53 -3.35
C GLU A 55 -0.33 9.74 -3.18
N VAL A 56 -0.56 8.75 -4.05
CA VAL A 56 -1.77 7.91 -4.02
C VAL A 56 -1.46 6.54 -3.45
N ASN A 57 -2.35 6.05 -2.58
CA ASN A 57 -2.25 4.68 -2.07
C ASN A 57 -2.56 3.67 -3.19
N THR A 58 -1.54 2.95 -3.65
CA THR A 58 -1.63 1.92 -4.70
C THR A 58 -2.47 0.71 -4.27
N GLU A 59 -2.51 0.45 -2.97
CA GLU A 59 -3.28 -0.65 -2.35
C GLU A 59 -4.72 -0.24 -2.00
N PHE A 60 -5.15 0.95 -2.43
CA PHE A 60 -6.50 1.41 -2.12
C PHE A 60 -7.53 0.52 -2.83
N LEU A 61 -8.33 -0.20 -2.05
CA LEU A 61 -9.44 -0.99 -2.55
C LEU A 61 -10.66 -0.09 -2.78
N SER A 62 -10.98 0.15 -4.04
CA SER A 62 -12.27 0.69 -4.45
C SER A 62 -13.36 -0.38 -4.34
N ARG A 63 -14.61 -0.02 -4.64
CA ARG A 63 -15.70 -1.00 -4.78
C ARG A 63 -15.39 -2.09 -5.83
N ASN A 64 -14.52 -1.79 -6.78
CA ASN A 64 -14.17 -2.64 -7.91
C ASN A 64 -12.77 -3.26 -7.78
N GLY A 65 -12.16 -3.20 -6.59
CA GLY A 65 -10.77 -3.64 -6.38
C GLY A 65 -9.77 -2.48 -6.43
N ASN A 66 -8.48 -2.80 -6.50
CA ASN A 66 -7.40 -1.82 -6.63
C ASN A 66 -7.19 -1.41 -8.11
N SER A 67 -6.14 -0.63 -8.38
CA SER A 67 -5.83 -0.17 -9.74
C SER A 67 -5.37 -1.30 -10.66
N TRP A 68 -4.77 -2.38 -10.12
CA TRP A 68 -4.43 -3.59 -10.87
C TRP A 68 -5.67 -4.37 -11.26
N ASP A 69 -6.62 -4.55 -10.34
CA ASP A 69 -7.91 -5.21 -10.62
C ASP A 69 -8.66 -4.46 -11.72
N ALA A 70 -8.59 -3.12 -11.72
CA ALA A 70 -9.18 -2.29 -12.76
C ALA A 70 -8.53 -2.52 -14.14
N LEU A 71 -7.20 -2.63 -14.22
CA LEU A 71 -6.50 -2.96 -15.47
C LEU A 71 -6.88 -4.38 -15.94
N ARG A 72 -6.81 -5.36 -15.03
CA ARG A 72 -7.14 -6.76 -15.33
C ARG A 72 -8.57 -6.90 -15.85
N PHE A 73 -9.51 -6.18 -15.23
CA PHE A 73 -10.90 -6.14 -15.68
C PHE A 73 -11.00 -5.65 -17.14
N VAL A 74 -10.35 -4.54 -17.48
CA VAL A 74 -10.41 -4.01 -18.86
C VAL A 74 -9.66 -4.86 -19.88
N MET A 75 -8.70 -5.68 -19.46
CA MET A 75 -8.00 -6.62 -20.35
C MET A 75 -8.81 -7.88 -20.67
N ILE A 76 -9.61 -8.37 -19.72
CA ILE A 76 -10.32 -9.66 -19.84
C ILE A 76 -11.73 -9.50 -20.40
N CYS A 77 -12.39 -8.37 -20.16
CA CYS A 77 -13.75 -8.15 -20.62
C CYS A 77 -13.83 -7.99 -22.15
N ASP A 78 -14.88 -8.56 -22.74
CA ASP A 78 -15.20 -8.34 -24.15
C ASP A 78 -15.62 -6.88 -24.40
N GLU A 79 -15.44 -6.41 -25.65
CA GLU A 79 -15.76 -5.02 -26.04
C GLU A 79 -17.22 -4.65 -25.74
N ILE A 80 -18.14 -5.61 -25.84
CA ILE A 80 -19.56 -5.42 -25.59
C ILE A 80 -19.82 -5.09 -24.11
N SER A 81 -19.16 -5.79 -23.19
CA SER A 81 -19.28 -5.58 -21.74
C SER A 81 -18.58 -4.31 -21.27
N LEU A 82 -17.56 -3.87 -22.01
CA LEU A 82 -16.78 -2.68 -21.71
C LEU A 82 -17.58 -1.38 -21.98
N GLY A 83 -18.52 -1.38 -22.92
CA GLY A 83 -19.39 -0.22 -23.18
C GLY A 83 -18.59 1.02 -23.60
N ILE A 84 -18.27 1.91 -22.65
CA ILE A 84 -17.43 3.10 -22.87
C ILE A 84 -15.94 2.87 -22.59
N TYR A 85 -15.56 1.68 -22.15
CA TYR A 85 -14.16 1.26 -21.99
C TYR A 85 -13.72 0.53 -23.26
N ARG A 86 -12.40 0.41 -23.44
CA ARG A 86 -11.81 -0.47 -24.45
C ARG A 86 -10.68 -1.27 -23.83
N SER A 87 -10.36 -2.41 -24.42
CA SER A 87 -9.18 -3.16 -24.06
C SER A 87 -7.92 -2.33 -24.35
N PRO A 88 -6.96 -2.27 -23.40
CA PRO A 88 -5.69 -1.61 -23.65
C PRO A 88 -4.84 -2.40 -24.64
N SER A 89 -4.06 -1.69 -25.45
CA SER A 89 -2.96 -2.28 -26.21
C SER A 89 -1.83 -2.76 -25.28
N LYS A 90 -0.87 -3.53 -25.80
CA LYS A 90 0.30 -3.97 -25.03
C LYS A 90 1.10 -2.78 -24.51
N GLU A 91 1.30 -1.78 -25.35
CA GLU A 91 2.02 -0.55 -25.04
C GLU A 91 1.34 0.22 -23.91
N GLU A 92 0.01 0.27 -23.91
CA GLU A 92 -0.78 0.94 -22.86
C GLU A 92 -0.78 0.16 -21.54
N ALA A 93 -0.87 -1.17 -21.60
CA ALA A 93 -0.72 -2.00 -20.42
C ALA A 93 0.67 -1.84 -19.79
N HIS A 94 1.72 -1.80 -20.61
CA HIS A 94 3.09 -1.57 -20.17
C HIS A 94 3.28 -0.16 -19.59
N ALA A 95 2.76 0.88 -20.24
CA ALA A 95 2.81 2.25 -19.73
C ALA A 95 2.11 2.38 -18.36
N PHE A 96 1.02 1.62 -18.15
CA PHE A 96 0.34 1.57 -16.87
C PHE A 96 1.19 0.87 -15.79
N ASP A 97 1.83 -0.25 -16.13
CA ASP A 97 2.72 -0.97 -15.22
C ASP A 97 3.88 -0.06 -14.75
N LEU A 98 4.52 0.66 -15.67
CA LEU A 98 5.55 1.64 -15.36
C LEU A 98 5.03 2.75 -14.44
N LEU A 99 3.82 3.28 -14.71
CA LEU A 99 3.19 4.28 -13.84
C LEU A 99 2.99 3.74 -12.42
N LEU A 100 2.48 2.52 -12.31
CA LEU A 100 2.15 1.93 -11.02
C LEU A 100 3.40 1.61 -10.21
N CYS A 101 4.44 1.06 -10.86
CA CYS A 101 5.75 0.85 -10.27
C CYS A 101 6.36 2.18 -9.79
N ASP A 102 6.41 3.21 -10.62
CA ASP A 102 6.98 4.51 -10.25
C ASP A 102 6.26 5.17 -9.07
N VAL A 103 4.93 5.07 -9.02
CA VAL A 103 4.14 5.60 -7.89
C VAL A 103 4.40 4.78 -6.63
N ARG A 104 4.42 3.45 -6.73
CA ARG A 104 4.71 2.56 -5.61
C ARG A 104 6.10 2.82 -5.04
N ASP A 105 7.11 2.94 -5.89
CA ASP A 105 8.50 3.09 -5.48
C ASP A 105 8.75 4.46 -4.85
N ARG A 106 8.13 5.53 -5.38
CA ARG A 106 8.17 6.85 -4.75
C ARG A 106 7.50 6.86 -3.37
N ASN A 107 6.34 6.22 -3.24
CA ASN A 107 5.65 6.09 -1.96
C ASN A 107 6.51 5.30 -0.95
N LEU A 108 7.10 4.18 -1.38
CA LEU A 108 7.98 3.36 -0.55
C LEU A 108 9.23 4.14 -0.11
N LYS A 109 9.87 4.85 -1.04
CA LYS A 109 11.02 5.69 -0.73
C LYS A 109 10.67 6.75 0.30
N HIS A 110 9.55 7.43 0.13
CA HIS A 110 9.07 8.42 1.10
C HIS A 110 8.83 7.81 2.49
N GLU A 111 8.21 6.63 2.57
CA GLU A 111 8.01 5.92 3.83
C GLU A 111 9.33 5.48 4.48
N ILE A 112 10.29 4.99 3.68
CA ILE A 112 11.62 4.60 4.16
C ILE A 112 12.36 5.81 4.73
N ASP A 113 12.37 6.94 4.01
CA ASP A 113 13.05 8.16 4.44
C ASP A 113 12.41 8.72 5.72
N MET A 114 11.09 8.67 5.82
CA MET A 114 10.35 9.04 7.03
C MET A 114 10.71 8.16 8.23
N LEU A 115 10.81 6.84 8.04
CA LEU A 115 11.23 5.90 9.10
C LEU A 115 12.68 6.11 9.50
N ARG A 116 13.57 6.44 8.55
CA ARG A 116 14.96 6.83 8.84
C ARG A 116 15.02 8.07 9.72
N SER A 117 14.23 9.11 9.44
CA SER A 117 14.18 10.30 10.30
C SER A 117 13.70 9.99 11.72
N ILE A 118 12.72 9.08 11.87
CA ILE A 118 12.28 8.61 13.20
C ILE A 118 13.41 7.88 13.91
N LEU A 119 14.08 6.96 13.23
CA LEU A 119 15.21 6.20 13.77
C LEU A 119 16.31 7.14 14.27
N GLU A 120 16.71 8.10 13.44
CA GLU A 120 17.76 9.06 13.75
C GLU A 120 17.41 9.90 14.98
N SER A 121 16.15 10.35 15.08
CA SER A 121 15.66 11.08 16.26
C SER A 121 15.76 10.23 17.53
N ILE A 122 15.40 8.94 17.45
CA ILE A 122 15.49 8.00 18.58
C ILE A 122 16.95 7.76 18.97
N LEU A 123 17.83 7.54 17.99
CA LEU A 123 19.28 7.33 18.22
C LEU A 123 19.93 8.53 18.91
N ASN A 124 19.51 9.74 18.51
CA ASN A 124 19.97 11.00 19.12
C ASN A 124 19.28 11.32 20.45
N ARG A 125 18.41 10.42 20.96
CA ARG A 125 17.60 10.60 22.16
C ARG A 125 16.70 11.84 22.12
N ASP A 126 16.36 12.31 20.93
CA ASP A 126 15.43 13.41 20.70
C ASP A 126 14.00 12.85 20.57
N GLY A 127 13.36 12.65 21.71
CA GLY A 127 11.99 12.14 21.79
C GLY A 127 10.97 13.06 21.11
N GLU A 128 11.15 14.39 21.21
CA GLU A 128 10.24 15.36 20.59
C GLU A 128 10.33 15.33 19.06
N ALA A 129 11.53 15.26 18.49
CA ALA A 129 11.70 15.06 17.06
C ALA A 129 11.06 13.74 16.60
N ALA A 130 11.30 12.64 17.32
CA ALA A 130 10.70 11.34 16.98
C ALA A 130 9.16 11.40 16.98
N ILE A 131 8.56 12.03 17.99
CA ILE A 131 7.10 12.24 18.07
C ILE A 131 6.60 13.14 16.94
N ARG A 132 7.32 14.23 16.60
CA ARG A 132 6.96 15.09 15.46
C ARG A 132 6.99 14.33 14.14
N HIS A 133 8.01 13.51 13.89
CA HIS A 133 8.09 12.68 12.70
C HIS A 133 6.97 11.64 12.66
N LEU A 134 6.73 10.91 13.76
CA LEU A 134 5.61 9.96 13.89
C LEU A 134 4.25 10.62 13.68
N SER A 135 4.07 11.83 14.20
CA SER A 135 2.83 12.59 14.03
C SER A 135 2.63 12.98 12.56
N ARG A 136 3.69 13.33 11.83
CA ARG A 136 3.63 13.55 10.37
C ARG A 136 3.25 12.27 9.63
N CYS A 137 3.78 11.09 10.02
CA CYS A 137 3.33 9.81 9.46
C CYS A 137 1.83 9.58 9.66
N CYS A 138 1.33 9.90 10.85
CA CYS A 138 -0.05 9.64 11.23
C CYS A 138 -1.05 10.65 10.65
N ASN A 139 -0.59 11.87 10.41
CA ASN A 139 -1.39 12.97 9.87
C ASN A 139 -1.31 13.08 8.34
N GLY A 140 -0.64 12.14 7.67
CA GLY A 140 -0.71 11.99 6.21
C GLY A 140 -2.17 12.04 5.76
N LYS A 141 -2.43 12.75 4.66
CA LYS A 141 -3.75 13.19 4.17
C LYS A 141 -4.69 12.04 3.73
N GLY A 142 -4.67 10.90 4.40
CA GLY A 142 -5.63 9.84 4.19
C GLY A 142 -7.04 10.38 4.44
N SER A 143 -7.87 10.33 3.41
CA SER A 143 -9.31 10.54 3.51
C SER A 143 -9.85 9.79 4.74
N GLY A 144 -10.79 10.41 5.46
CA GLY A 144 -11.07 10.20 6.90
C GLY A 144 -11.26 8.77 7.44
N THR A 145 -11.30 7.73 6.63
CA THR A 145 -11.36 6.32 7.06
C THR A 145 -9.99 5.76 7.51
N GLU A 146 -8.89 6.14 6.89
CA GLU A 146 -7.54 5.70 7.30
C GLU A 146 -7.03 6.43 8.56
N SER A 147 -7.52 7.67 8.75
CA SER A 147 -7.33 8.48 9.96
C SER A 147 -7.79 7.76 11.24
N TYR A 148 -8.80 6.89 11.19
CA TYR A 148 -9.26 6.14 12.37
C TYR A 148 -8.31 5.03 12.82
N ARG A 149 -7.61 4.35 11.88
CA ARG A 149 -6.59 3.35 12.24
C ARG A 149 -5.35 4.01 12.82
N LEU A 150 -4.94 5.15 12.26
CA LEU A 150 -3.75 5.89 12.70
C LEU A 150 -3.98 6.72 13.98
N LYS A 151 -5.18 7.27 14.20
CA LYS A 151 -5.54 7.89 15.49
C LYS A 151 -5.50 6.90 16.65
N ARG A 152 -5.82 5.62 16.42
CA ARG A 152 -5.71 4.57 17.44
C ARG A 152 -4.24 4.24 17.77
N THR A 153 -3.33 4.30 16.79
CA THR A 153 -1.87 4.21 17.03
C THR A 153 -1.28 5.50 17.60
N GLY A 154 -1.83 6.68 17.29
CA GLY A 154 -1.48 7.96 17.92
C GLY A 154 -1.88 8.04 19.40
N LEU A 155 -3.04 7.46 19.77
CA LEU A 155 -3.43 7.32 21.18
C LEU A 155 -2.52 6.34 21.94
N LEU A 156 -1.97 5.34 21.24
CA LEU A 156 -0.90 4.49 21.76
C LEU A 156 0.42 5.25 21.85
N ALA A 157 0.71 6.17 20.91
CA ALA A 157 1.86 7.08 20.92
C ALA A 157 1.85 8.08 22.10
N PHE A 158 0.66 8.50 22.54
CA PHE A 158 0.53 9.33 23.75
C PHE A 158 0.68 8.51 25.05
N ARG A 159 0.36 7.21 25.03
CA ARG A 159 0.75 6.28 26.12
C ARG A 159 2.23 5.87 26.08
N LEU A 160 2.88 6.00 24.91
CA LEU A 160 4.27 5.63 24.67
C LEU A 160 5.25 6.53 25.43
N GLU A 161 4.92 7.80 25.68
CA GLU A 161 5.72 8.75 26.48
C GLU A 161 6.02 8.22 27.90
N ARG A 162 5.18 7.33 28.44
CA ARG A 162 5.33 6.74 29.78
C ARG A 162 5.96 5.33 29.80
N GLU A 163 6.07 4.67 28.64
CA GLU A 163 6.43 3.24 28.49
C GLU A 163 7.44 2.98 27.35
N CYS A 164 8.25 3.99 26.97
CA CYS A 164 9.13 3.98 25.78
C CYS A 164 10.01 2.73 25.60
N GLY A 165 10.34 2.00 26.67
CA GLY A 165 11.11 0.75 26.58
C GLY A 165 10.36 -0.47 26.02
N LYS A 166 9.03 -0.57 26.12
CA LYS A 166 8.30 -1.84 25.82
C LYS A 166 7.59 -1.88 24.47
N LEU A 167 7.29 -0.71 23.89
CA LEU A 167 6.40 -0.61 22.72
C LEU A 167 7.11 -0.17 21.44
N LEU A 168 8.32 0.39 21.53
CA LEU A 168 9.13 0.70 20.35
C LEU A 168 9.34 -0.55 19.46
N PRO A 169 9.70 -1.74 20.01
CA PRO A 169 9.79 -2.95 19.18
C PRO A 169 8.48 -3.31 18.47
N ARG A 170 7.32 -3.05 19.09
CA ARG A 170 6.01 -3.36 18.51
C ARG A 170 5.63 -2.42 17.37
N LEU A 171 5.94 -1.12 17.50
CA LEU A 171 5.74 -0.17 16.40
C LEU A 171 6.69 -0.45 15.23
N LEU A 172 7.93 -0.83 15.52
CA LEU A 172 8.91 -1.22 14.52
C LEU A 172 8.50 -2.50 13.79
N ILE A 173 7.98 -3.49 14.51
CA ILE A 173 7.38 -4.70 13.92
C ILE A 173 6.18 -4.34 13.04
N PHE A 174 5.32 -3.41 13.46
CA PHE A 174 4.15 -3.02 12.67
C PHE A 174 4.53 -2.23 11.41
N ALA A 175 5.47 -1.29 11.51
CA ALA A 175 6.03 -0.57 10.36
C ALA A 175 6.70 -1.56 9.39
N TRP A 176 7.42 -2.55 9.92
CA TRP A 176 8.01 -3.61 9.11
C TRP A 176 6.97 -4.51 8.46
N MET A 177 5.95 -5.01 9.17
CA MET A 177 4.88 -5.81 8.57
C MET A 177 4.15 -5.07 7.44
N ARG A 178 4.09 -3.73 7.51
CA ARG A 178 3.54 -2.89 6.44
C ARG A 178 4.51 -2.75 5.26
N LEU A 179 5.80 -2.57 5.52
CA LEU A 179 6.86 -2.53 4.49
C LEU A 179 7.05 -3.88 3.79
N ASP A 180 7.10 -4.98 4.54
CA ASP A 180 7.30 -6.34 4.07
C ASP A 180 6.18 -6.76 3.10
N ARG A 181 4.92 -6.45 3.44
CA ARG A 181 3.79 -6.65 2.52
C ARG A 181 3.89 -5.85 1.23
N ARG A 182 4.54 -4.69 1.25
CA ARG A 182 4.64 -3.81 0.08
C ARG A 182 5.88 -4.05 -0.78
N LEU A 183 6.97 -4.52 -0.17
CA LEU A 183 8.24 -4.78 -0.84
C LEU A 183 8.31 -6.19 -1.47
N GLY A 184 7.41 -7.10 -1.09
CA GLY A 184 7.38 -8.45 -1.67
C GLY A 184 8.75 -9.15 -1.59
N ARG A 185 9.25 -9.67 -2.72
CA ARG A 185 10.54 -10.38 -2.79
C ARG A 185 11.77 -9.48 -2.67
N GLU A 186 11.64 -8.15 -2.74
CA GLU A 186 12.75 -7.19 -2.66
C GLU A 186 13.06 -6.73 -1.22
N GLY A 187 12.53 -7.42 -0.21
CA GLY A 187 12.57 -7.05 1.21
C GLY A 187 13.94 -6.87 1.87
N HIS A 188 15.06 -7.10 1.18
CA HIS A 188 16.41 -7.04 1.77
C HIS A 188 16.77 -5.69 2.40
N VAL A 189 16.37 -4.57 1.78
CA VAL A 189 16.64 -3.21 2.32
C VAL A 189 15.78 -2.93 3.56
N GLY A 190 14.52 -3.33 3.54
CA GLY A 190 13.60 -3.20 4.69
C GLY A 190 14.06 -4.03 5.89
N THR A 191 14.53 -5.25 5.66
CA THR A 191 15.07 -6.13 6.71
C THR A 191 16.32 -5.54 7.35
N LYS A 192 17.25 -4.99 6.58
CA LYS A 192 18.48 -4.37 7.13
C LYS A 192 18.17 -3.17 8.03
N ILE A 193 17.27 -2.29 7.60
CA ILE A 193 16.83 -1.12 8.40
C ILE A 193 16.11 -1.60 9.68
N LEU A 194 15.28 -2.64 9.59
CA LEU A 194 14.61 -3.20 10.78
C LEU A 194 15.62 -3.83 11.76
N THR A 195 16.59 -4.60 11.28
CA THR A 195 17.62 -5.18 12.14
C THR A 195 18.39 -4.08 12.88
N GLN A 196 18.73 -2.99 12.18
CA GLN A 196 19.35 -1.82 12.80
C GLN A 196 18.42 -1.16 13.85
N LEU A 197 17.13 -0.99 13.54
CA LEU A 197 16.12 -0.46 14.46
C LEU A 197 15.96 -1.31 15.73
N ILE A 198 15.88 -2.64 15.57
CA ILE A 198 15.77 -3.59 16.68
C ILE A 198 17.06 -3.58 17.51
N THR A 199 18.22 -3.57 16.86
CA THR A 199 19.53 -3.54 17.53
C THR A 199 19.69 -2.25 18.33
N ALA A 200 19.46 -1.09 17.71
CA ALA A 200 19.48 0.22 18.37
C ALA A 200 18.49 0.31 19.55
N ALA A 201 17.28 -0.25 19.40
CA ALA A 201 16.31 -0.31 20.49
C ALA A 201 16.80 -1.21 21.64
N SER A 202 17.42 -2.35 21.34
CA SER A 202 17.94 -3.27 22.35
C SER A 202 19.16 -2.71 23.10
N GLU A 203 20.08 -2.05 22.41
CA GLU A 203 21.26 -1.42 23.01
C GLU A 203 20.89 -0.25 23.91
N ASN A 204 19.91 0.55 23.50
CA ASN A 204 19.40 1.64 24.33
C ASN A 204 18.60 1.16 25.55
N SER A 205 18.07 -0.07 25.54
CA SER A 205 17.37 -0.65 26.70
C SER A 205 18.30 -1.06 27.85
N LEU A 206 19.62 -1.21 27.60
CA LEU A 206 20.59 -1.66 28.60
C LEU A 206 21.00 -0.59 29.63
N ASN A 207 20.65 0.68 29.42
CA ASN A 207 20.92 1.76 30.39
C ASN A 207 19.68 2.25 31.16
N TRP A 208 18.53 1.56 31.01
CA TRP A 208 17.33 1.86 31.75
C TRP A 208 17.19 0.81 32.85
N SER A 209 17.77 1.09 34.01
CA SER A 209 17.65 0.21 35.18
C SER A 209 16.18 0.14 35.63
N PHE A 210 15.46 -0.86 35.14
CA PHE A 210 14.15 -1.24 35.66
C PHE A 210 14.14 -2.74 35.92
N GLY A 211 13.85 -3.10 37.18
CA GLY A 211 13.77 -4.47 37.64
C GLY A 211 12.79 -5.29 36.81
N TYR A 212 13.31 -6.22 36.01
CA TYR A 212 12.49 -7.18 35.27
C TYR A 212 12.39 -8.51 36.02
N LYS A 213 11.16 -8.97 36.22
CA LYS A 213 10.86 -10.41 36.16
C LYS A 213 10.84 -10.82 34.69
N ARG A 214 11.53 -11.92 34.39
CA ARG A 214 11.96 -12.47 33.08
C ARG A 214 11.05 -12.22 31.86
N CYS A 215 11.70 -11.91 30.73
CA CYS A 215 11.14 -11.81 29.38
C CYS A 215 10.57 -13.15 28.86
N PRO A 216 9.36 -13.20 28.29
CA PRO A 216 8.77 -14.44 27.74
C PRO A 216 9.48 -15.00 26.50
N LEU A 217 10.30 -14.21 25.81
CA LEU A 217 11.02 -14.63 24.60
C LEU A 217 12.27 -15.48 24.90
N CYS A 218 12.63 -15.61 26.17
CA CYS A 218 13.80 -16.38 26.61
C CYS A 218 13.47 -17.82 27.04
N ASN A 219 12.22 -18.29 26.83
CA ASN A 219 11.79 -19.63 27.24
C ASN A 219 11.61 -20.57 26.03
N PRO A 220 12.48 -21.57 25.84
CA PRO A 220 12.43 -22.50 24.69
C PRO A 220 11.16 -23.36 24.61
N SER A 221 10.31 -23.34 25.64
CA SER A 221 9.12 -24.20 25.73
C SER A 221 7.86 -23.66 25.02
N TRP A 222 7.93 -22.50 24.36
CA TRP A 222 6.78 -21.91 23.65
C TRP A 222 6.35 -22.69 22.40
N HIS A 223 7.25 -23.45 21.77
CA HIS A 223 6.95 -24.24 20.56
C HIS A 223 6.11 -25.51 20.82
N LEU A 224 5.90 -25.92 22.07
CA LEU A 224 5.21 -27.18 22.39
C LEU A 224 3.72 -27.03 22.77
N ARG A 225 3.15 -25.82 22.79
CA ARG A 225 1.77 -25.58 23.29
C ARG A 225 0.73 -25.11 22.28
N GLN A 226 0.97 -25.18 20.97
CA GLN A 226 -0.05 -24.79 19.97
C GLN A 226 -0.84 -25.95 19.33
N LYS A 227 -0.63 -27.21 19.71
CA LYS A 227 -1.29 -28.34 19.00
C LYS A 227 -2.77 -28.62 19.34
N HIS A 228 -3.42 -27.92 20.28
CA HIS A 228 -4.85 -28.15 20.54
C HIS A 228 -5.61 -26.91 21.00
N ARG A 229 -6.35 -26.26 20.09
CA ARG A 229 -7.67 -25.63 20.38
C ARG A 229 -8.56 -25.62 19.12
N PRO A 230 -9.83 -26.06 19.20
CA PRO A 230 -10.77 -26.03 18.10
C PRO A 230 -11.61 -24.74 18.04
N GLY A 231 -11.83 -24.26 16.82
CA GLY A 231 -13.07 -23.68 16.27
C GLY A 231 -13.76 -22.50 17.00
N TRP A 232 -13.50 -21.27 16.53
CA TRP A 232 -14.42 -20.13 16.66
C TRP A 232 -14.45 -19.35 15.34
N PHE A 233 -15.48 -19.59 14.51
CA PHE A 233 -15.86 -18.70 13.40
C PHE A 233 -17.29 -18.23 13.64
N GLY A 234 -17.45 -16.93 13.89
CA GLY A 234 -18.74 -16.26 13.77
C GLY A 234 -19.13 -16.16 12.30
N ARG A 235 -20.25 -16.77 11.93
CA ARG A 235 -20.87 -16.62 10.61
C ARG A 235 -21.42 -15.19 10.49
N GLN A 236 -20.90 -14.41 9.56
CA GLN A 236 -21.69 -13.39 8.88
C GLN A 236 -22.09 -13.96 7.51
N GLU A 237 -23.38 -13.99 7.22
CA GLU A 237 -23.89 -14.42 5.91
C GLU A 237 -23.47 -13.42 4.82
N PRO A 238 -23.02 -13.90 3.64
CA PRO A 238 -22.78 -13.01 2.51
C PRO A 238 -24.11 -12.51 1.93
N ARG A 239 -24.25 -11.18 1.84
CA ARG A 239 -25.34 -10.55 1.08
C ARG A 239 -25.25 -11.00 -0.39
N LYS A 240 -26.35 -11.54 -0.90
CA LYS A 240 -26.49 -11.97 -2.30
C LYS A 240 -26.23 -10.79 -3.24
N LEU A 241 -25.28 -10.96 -4.16
CA LEU A 241 -25.07 -10.04 -5.29
C LEU A 241 -26.28 -10.10 -6.26
N PRO A 242 -26.51 -9.04 -7.06
CA PRO A 242 -27.52 -9.06 -8.13
C PRO A 242 -27.24 -10.20 -9.12
N ARG A 243 -28.29 -10.85 -9.64
CA ARG A 243 -28.20 -11.98 -10.58
C ARG A 243 -27.41 -11.66 -11.87
N SER A 244 -27.21 -10.39 -12.22
CA SER A 244 -26.41 -9.97 -13.38
C SER A 244 -24.89 -10.10 -13.19
N MET A 245 -24.40 -10.54 -12.02
CA MET A 245 -22.96 -10.62 -11.71
C MET A 245 -22.47 -12.03 -11.33
N GLN A 246 -23.25 -13.09 -11.57
CA GLN A 246 -22.78 -14.46 -11.39
C GLN A 246 -21.99 -14.93 -12.61
N LEU A 247 -20.69 -14.63 -12.64
CA LEU A 247 -19.75 -15.20 -13.60
C LEU A 247 -19.56 -16.71 -13.31
N ARG A 248 -19.74 -17.55 -14.34
CA ARG A 248 -19.43 -18.98 -14.27
C ARG A 248 -17.91 -19.16 -14.20
N GLY A 249 -17.47 -19.83 -13.14
CA GLY A 249 -16.22 -20.60 -13.04
C GLY A 249 -14.96 -20.00 -13.67
N CYS A 250 -14.29 -19.10 -12.97
CA CYS A 250 -12.86 -18.84 -13.20
C CYS A 250 -12.03 -19.70 -12.25
N ARG A 251 -11.22 -20.61 -12.80
CA ARG A 251 -10.23 -21.39 -12.06
C ARG A 251 -9.07 -20.47 -11.67
N THR A 252 -8.68 -20.50 -10.41
CA THR A 252 -7.46 -19.83 -9.92
C THR A 252 -6.24 -20.70 -10.27
N VAL A 253 -5.50 -20.31 -11.30
CA VAL A 253 -4.12 -20.75 -11.57
C VAL A 253 -3.23 -19.54 -11.32
N SER A 254 -2.06 -19.72 -10.68
CA SER A 254 -1.12 -18.67 -10.28
C SER A 254 -1.05 -17.50 -11.29
N GLU A 255 -1.55 -16.33 -10.87
CA GLU A 255 -2.14 -15.31 -11.76
C GLU A 255 -1.15 -14.23 -12.26
N GLU A 256 0.01 -14.07 -11.62
CA GLU A 256 1.05 -13.13 -12.09
C GLU A 256 1.78 -13.66 -13.33
N VAL A 257 1.96 -14.99 -13.43
CA VAL A 257 2.67 -15.63 -14.55
C VAL A 257 1.92 -15.43 -15.87
N THR A 258 0.59 -15.40 -15.86
CA THR A 258 -0.21 -15.33 -17.10
C THR A 258 -0.12 -13.97 -17.80
N ILE A 259 0.07 -12.87 -17.06
CA ILE A 259 0.13 -11.52 -17.66
C ILE A 259 1.55 -11.21 -18.16
N GLN A 260 2.59 -11.56 -17.38
CA GLN A 260 3.97 -11.50 -17.87
C GLN A 260 4.14 -12.37 -19.12
N ARG A 261 3.59 -13.57 -19.09
CA ARG A 261 3.55 -14.46 -20.25
C ARG A 261 2.78 -13.88 -21.43
N TRP A 262 1.67 -13.17 -21.21
CA TRP A 262 0.95 -12.47 -22.29
C TRP A 262 1.74 -11.28 -22.88
N LEU A 263 2.56 -10.62 -22.06
CA LEU A 263 3.52 -9.60 -22.54
C LEU A 263 4.66 -10.25 -23.34
N GLU A 264 5.14 -11.43 -22.92
CA GLU A 264 6.28 -12.15 -23.52
C GLU A 264 5.92 -12.97 -24.77
N GLU A 265 4.72 -13.57 -24.88
CA GLU A 265 4.37 -14.55 -25.93
C GLU A 265 3.96 -13.97 -27.30
N GLY A 266 4.02 -12.66 -27.52
CA GLY A 266 3.56 -12.08 -28.81
C GLY A 266 4.64 -11.47 -29.69
N ASP A 267 5.90 -11.87 -29.51
CA ASP A 267 7.00 -11.51 -30.41
C ASP A 267 7.30 -12.61 -31.47
N GLU A 268 6.59 -13.74 -31.47
CA GLU A 268 6.92 -14.88 -32.35
C GLU A 268 6.28 -14.86 -33.75
N ASP A 269 5.38 -13.91 -34.05
CA ASP A 269 4.66 -13.84 -35.34
C ASP A 269 4.84 -12.50 -36.09
N SER A 270 6.07 -11.96 -36.16
CA SER A 270 6.42 -10.80 -37.01
C SER A 270 7.57 -11.09 -37.97
#